data_AF-A0A6M1M147-F1
#
_entry.id   AF-A0A6M1M147-F1
#
_cell.length_a   1.000
_cell.length_b   1.000
_cell.length_c   1.000
_cell.angle_alpha   90.00
_cell.angle_beta   90.00
_cell.angle_gamma   90.00
#
_symmetry.space_group_name_H-M   'P 1'
#
loop_
_entity.id
_entity.type
_entity.pdbx_description
1 polymer ?
#
loop_
_entity_poly.entity_id
_entity_poly.type
_entity_poly.pdbx_seq_one_letter_code
_entity_poly.pdbx_strand_id
1 'polypeptide(L)'
;MSAGGKGDAVARVKGDREPVICGVCRRRANTGFGWAGKQGRPVLWLCDSPECGRAARSVYEMPTIELDRYEQRARDAAGERAGAFLDAIGKTDLATLTPEEWATFLQQVVVGFEDELRRMLLARTAPF
;
A
#
# COMPACT_ATOMS: atom_id res chain seq x y z
N MET A 1 -1.14 20.34 34.62
CA MET A 1 -0.28 20.49 33.43
C MET A 1 0.33 19.13 33.15
N SER A 2 -0.33 18.37 32.27
CA SER A 2 -0.07 16.94 32.07
C SER A 2 1.22 16.71 31.29
N ALA A 3 1.97 15.71 31.75
CA ALA A 3 3.12 15.13 31.08
C ALA A 3 2.72 14.54 29.72
N GLY A 4 3.39 15.00 28.65
CA GLY A 4 3.34 14.36 27.34
C GLY A 4 4.58 13.50 27.16
N GLY A 5 4.44 12.19 27.35
CA GLY A 5 5.49 11.21 27.05
C GLY A 5 5.83 11.27 25.56
N LYS A 6 7.06 11.65 25.24
CA LYS A 6 7.62 11.44 23.91
C LYS A 6 7.89 9.95 23.77
N GLY A 7 7.01 9.26 23.05
CA GLY A 7 7.26 7.89 22.63
C GLY A 7 8.62 7.81 21.94
N ASP A 8 9.42 6.83 22.35
CA ASP A 8 10.74 6.57 21.81
C ASP A 8 10.67 6.43 20.29
N ALA A 9 11.12 7.46 19.59
CA ALA A 9 11.33 7.39 18.15
C ALA A 9 12.46 6.39 17.92
N VAL A 10 12.11 5.15 17.59
CA VAL A 10 13.05 4.10 17.16
C VAL A 10 14.00 4.74 16.16
N ALA A 11 15.26 4.90 16.56
CA ALA A 11 16.27 5.57 15.77
C ALA A 11 16.30 4.92 14.36
N ARG A 12 15.91 5.70 13.34
CA ARG A 12 15.86 5.21 11.95
C ARG A 12 17.23 4.65 11.61
N VAL A 13 17.30 3.35 11.35
CA VAL A 13 18.54 2.67 10.99
C VAL A 13 19.13 3.40 9.78
N LYS A 14 20.23 4.13 10.02
CA LYS A 14 20.95 4.85 8.98
C LYS A 14 21.77 3.79 8.25
N GLY A 15 21.39 3.48 7.01
CA GLY A 15 22.18 2.58 6.16
C GLY A 15 23.63 3.10 6.06
N ASP A 16 24.58 2.17 6.09
CA ASP A 16 26.00 2.50 5.95
C ASP A 16 26.29 3.06 4.56
N ARG A 17 27.31 3.93 4.43
CA ARG A 17 27.71 4.48 3.12
C ARG A 17 28.37 3.43 2.22
N GLU A 18 28.96 2.41 2.82
CA GLU A 18 29.69 1.32 2.18
C GLU A 18 28.99 -0.02 2.45
N PRO A 19 29.08 -1.01 1.55
CA PRO A 19 28.47 -2.34 1.70
C PRO A 19 29.17 -3.22 2.73
N VAL A 20 29.29 -2.73 3.97
CA VAL A 20 29.99 -3.41 5.06
C VAL A 20 29.03 -4.32 5.81
N ILE A 21 27.88 -3.80 6.23
CA ILE A 21 26.92 -4.50 7.10
C ILE A 21 25.54 -4.61 6.44
N CYS A 22 24.98 -5.82 6.52
CA CYS A 22 23.60 -6.10 6.12
C CYS A 22 22.63 -5.36 7.04
N GLY A 23 21.73 -4.58 6.46
CA GLY A 23 20.70 -3.82 7.15
C GLY A 23 19.61 -4.65 7.83
N VAL A 24 19.59 -5.97 7.58
CA VAL A 24 18.65 -6.91 8.22
C VAL A 24 19.36 -7.72 9.31
N CYS A 25 20.29 -8.61 8.93
CA CYS A 25 20.91 -9.55 9.86
C CYS A 25 22.16 -9.01 10.57
N ARG A 26 22.60 -7.79 10.24
CA ARG A 26 23.81 -7.14 10.78
C ARG A 26 25.13 -7.90 10.58
N ARG A 27 25.14 -8.93 9.72
CA ARG A 27 26.35 -9.63 9.25
C ARG A 27 26.93 -8.93 8.02
N ARG A 28 28.07 -9.40 7.51
CA ARG A 28 28.72 -8.82 6.33
C ARG A 28 27.79 -8.80 5.11
N ALA A 29 27.70 -7.67 4.42
CA ALA A 29 26.96 -7.54 3.16
C ALA A 29 27.80 -8.10 1.99
N ASN A 30 28.06 -9.43 2.03
CA ASN A 30 29.05 -10.13 1.20
C ASN A 30 29.03 -9.80 -0.30
N THR A 31 27.87 -9.48 -0.87
CA THR A 31 27.67 -9.18 -2.30
C THR A 31 27.33 -7.72 -2.56
N GLY A 32 27.15 -6.91 -1.52
CA GLY A 32 26.88 -5.48 -1.63
C GLY A 32 25.61 -5.13 -2.43
N PHE A 33 24.54 -5.92 -2.32
CA PHE A 33 23.27 -5.54 -2.93
C PHE A 33 22.74 -4.29 -2.22
N GLY A 34 22.74 -3.17 -2.93
CA GLY A 34 22.22 -1.90 -2.44
C GLY A 34 20.72 -1.82 -2.66
N TRP A 35 19.96 -1.77 -1.58
CA TRP A 35 18.54 -1.47 -1.63
C TRP A 35 18.32 0.03 -1.43
N ALA A 36 18.20 0.77 -2.54
CA ALA A 36 17.73 2.13 -2.51
C ALA A 36 16.19 2.11 -2.54
N GLY A 37 15.54 2.45 -1.43
CA GLY A 37 14.09 2.64 -1.41
C GLY A 37 13.67 3.88 -2.22
N LYS A 38 12.66 4.64 -1.74
CA LYS A 38 12.30 5.93 -2.35
C LYS A 38 13.51 6.87 -2.50
N GLN A 39 13.54 7.67 -3.57
CA GLN A 39 14.60 8.66 -3.85
C GLN A 39 14.96 9.48 -2.61
N GLY A 40 16.26 9.67 -2.37
CA GLY A 40 16.79 10.45 -1.23
C GLY A 40 16.94 9.68 0.09
N ARG A 41 16.53 8.40 0.17
CA ARG A 41 16.80 7.56 1.35
C ARG A 41 18.19 6.91 1.26
N PRO A 42 18.92 6.72 2.38
CA PRO A 42 20.19 5.99 2.39
C PRO A 42 20.02 4.58 1.82
N VAL A 43 21.00 4.13 1.04
CA VAL A 43 21.05 2.76 0.53
C VAL A 43 21.16 1.80 1.70
N LEU A 44 20.27 0.81 1.76
CA LEU A 44 20.37 -0.28 2.71
C LEU A 44 21.15 -1.42 2.07
N TRP A 45 22.36 -1.69 2.55
CA TRP A 45 23.16 -2.80 2.05
C TRP A 45 22.67 -4.13 2.60
N LEU A 46 22.64 -5.17 1.77
CA LEU A 46 22.15 -6.50 2.12
C LEU A 46 23.20 -7.57 1.84
N CYS A 47 23.16 -8.65 2.61
CA CYS A 47 23.85 -9.89 2.23
C CYS A 47 23.08 -10.64 1.13
N ASP A 48 23.65 -11.74 0.66
CA ASP A 48 23.10 -12.64 -0.37
C ASP A 48 21.98 -13.57 0.12
N SER A 49 21.64 -13.54 1.42
CA SER A 49 20.52 -14.32 1.96
C SER A 49 19.18 -13.85 1.37
N PRO A 50 18.41 -14.74 0.72
CA PRO A 50 17.07 -14.42 0.20
C PRO A 50 16.11 -13.95 1.28
N GLU A 51 16.28 -14.40 2.53
CA GLU A 51 15.48 -14.01 3.69
C GLU A 51 15.70 -12.53 4.02
N CYS A 52 16.96 -12.08 3.98
CA CYS A 52 17.30 -10.68 4.19
C CYS A 52 16.77 -9.79 3.05
N GLY A 53 16.81 -10.27 1.81
CA GLY A 53 16.20 -9.57 0.66
C GLY A 53 14.68 -9.40 0.81
N ARG A 54 13.96 -10.47 1.16
CA ARG A 54 12.50 -10.43 1.38
C ARG A 54 12.12 -9.50 2.55
N ALA A 55 12.84 -9.59 3.66
CA ALA A 55 12.62 -8.73 4.82
C ALA A 55 12.90 -7.25 4.51
N ALA A 56 13.94 -6.98 3.72
CA ALA A 56 14.24 -5.61 3.29
C ALA A 56 13.06 -5.01 2.50
N ARG A 57 12.48 -5.80 1.59
CA ARG A 57 11.31 -5.42 0.79
C ARG A 57 10.08 -5.15 1.64
N SER A 58 9.71 -6.07 2.54
CA SER A 58 8.49 -5.95 3.32
C SER A 58 8.56 -4.85 4.40
N VAL A 59 9.72 -4.65 5.03
CA VAL A 59 9.86 -3.72 6.18
C VAL A 59 10.26 -2.32 5.76
N TYR A 60 11.13 -2.17 4.75
CA TYR A 60 11.73 -0.87 4.42
C TYR A 60 11.13 -0.20 3.18
N GLU A 61 10.51 -0.97 2.27
CA GLU A 61 9.85 -0.41 1.10
C GLU A 61 8.54 0.28 1.48
N MET A 62 7.79 -0.25 2.48
CA MET A 62 6.41 0.15 2.83
C MET A 62 5.76 0.92 1.67
N PRO A 63 5.50 0.23 0.55
CA PRO A 63 5.12 0.90 -0.68
C PRO A 63 3.89 1.76 -0.39
N THR A 64 3.91 2.99 -0.88
CA THR A 64 2.63 3.69 -1.05
C THR A 64 1.84 2.82 -2.01
N ILE A 65 0.67 2.33 -1.58
CA ILE A 65 -0.20 1.55 -2.45
C ILE A 65 -0.71 2.51 -3.51
N GLU A 66 -0.04 2.52 -4.65
CA GLU A 66 -0.49 3.17 -5.87
C GLU A 66 -1.25 2.11 -6.67
N LEU A 67 -2.50 2.41 -6.99
CA LEU A 67 -3.32 1.51 -7.81
C LEU A 67 -2.72 1.44 -9.23
N ASP A 68 -2.51 0.24 -9.74
CA ASP A 68 -2.12 0.03 -11.12
C ASP A 68 -3.25 0.37 -12.11
N ARG A 69 -3.02 0.20 -13.43
CA ARG A 69 -4.02 0.57 -14.44
C ARG A 69 -5.32 -0.24 -14.35
N TYR A 70 -5.25 -1.52 -14.03
CA TYR A 70 -6.44 -2.34 -13.84
C TYR A 70 -7.18 -1.93 -12.57
N GLU A 71 -6.44 -1.71 -11.49
CA GLU A 71 -7.00 -1.30 -10.20
C GLU A 71 -7.62 0.10 -10.27
N GLN A 72 -7.03 1.04 -11.00
CA GLN A 72 -7.62 2.36 -11.26
C GLN A 72 -8.96 2.24 -11.97
N ARG A 73 -9.04 1.42 -13.02
CA ARG A 73 -10.28 1.20 -13.78
C ARG A 73 -11.35 0.49 -12.95
N ALA A 74 -10.95 -0.49 -12.15
CA ALA A 74 -11.84 -1.18 -11.22
C ALA A 74 -12.39 -0.21 -10.14
N ARG A 75 -11.55 0.68 -9.61
CA ARG A 75 -11.96 1.75 -8.69
C ARG A 75 -12.99 2.67 -9.31
N ASP A 76 -12.79 3.10 -10.55
CA ASP A 76 -13.74 3.99 -11.23
C ASP A 76 -15.09 3.29 -11.44
N ALA A 77 -15.11 2.05 -11.94
CA ALA A 77 -16.34 1.28 -12.09
C ALA A 77 -17.07 1.02 -10.75
N ALA A 78 -16.31 0.76 -9.68
CA ALA A 78 -16.85 0.62 -8.34
C ALA A 78 -17.49 1.92 -7.83
N GLY A 79 -16.88 3.07 -8.13
CA GLY A 79 -17.41 4.39 -7.83
C GLY A 79 -18.75 4.64 -8.51
N GLU A 80 -18.86 4.33 -9.80
CA GLU A 80 -20.13 4.43 -10.56
C GLU A 80 -21.22 3.54 -9.95
N ARG A 81 -20.88 2.29 -9.60
CA ARG A 81 -21.81 1.35 -8.96
C ARG A 81 -22.29 1.88 -7.60
N ALA A 82 -21.40 2.41 -6.79
CA ALA A 82 -21.73 2.98 -5.49
C ALA A 82 -22.53 4.29 -5.61
N GLY A 83 -22.24 5.12 -6.62
CA GLY A 83 -23.00 6.31 -6.96
C GLY A 83 -24.44 5.98 -7.37
N ALA A 84 -24.63 4.95 -8.19
CA ALA A 84 -25.97 4.48 -8.57
C ALA A 84 -26.80 4.04 -7.35
N PHE A 85 -26.17 3.50 -6.31
CA PHE A 85 -26.86 3.20 -5.04
C PHE A 85 -27.32 4.47 -4.33
N LEU A 86 -26.47 5.50 -4.26
CA LEU A 86 -26.81 6.80 -3.67
C LEU A 86 -27.97 7.48 -4.42
N ASP A 87 -27.95 7.42 -5.75
CA ASP A 87 -29.03 7.92 -6.59
C ASP A 87 -30.35 7.17 -6.34
N ALA A 88 -30.28 5.84 -6.20
CA ALA A 88 -31.46 5.00 -5.96
C ALA A 88 -32.14 5.30 -4.62
N ILE A 89 -31.38 5.65 -3.58
CA ILE A 89 -31.91 6.06 -2.27
C ILE A 89 -32.17 7.57 -2.18
N GLY A 90 -31.84 8.34 -3.22
CA GLY A 90 -32.03 9.78 -3.29
C GLY A 90 -31.15 10.58 -2.32
N LYS A 91 -29.99 10.07 -1.92
CA LYS A 91 -29.09 10.73 -0.96
C LYS A 91 -27.70 10.92 -1.54
N THR A 92 -27.30 12.17 -1.72
CA THR A 92 -25.96 12.53 -2.19
C THR A 92 -25.06 13.10 -1.09
N ASP A 93 -25.65 13.59 0.02
CA ASP A 93 -24.92 13.98 1.21
C ASP A 93 -24.66 12.76 2.10
N LEU A 94 -23.41 12.27 2.09
CA LEU A 94 -23.00 11.10 2.86
C LEU A 94 -23.22 11.26 4.37
N ALA A 95 -23.28 12.49 4.90
CA ALA A 95 -23.56 12.73 6.32
C ALA A 95 -25.00 12.37 6.72
N THR A 96 -25.90 12.21 5.75
CA THR A 96 -27.32 11.88 5.95
C THR A 96 -27.63 10.39 5.87
N LEU A 97 -26.62 9.57 5.57
CA LEU A 97 -26.77 8.12 5.48
C LEU A 97 -26.97 7.52 6.87
N THR A 98 -27.87 6.55 6.98
CA THR A 98 -27.93 5.70 8.18
C THR A 98 -26.71 4.78 8.23
N PRO A 99 -26.38 4.19 9.39
CA PRO A 99 -25.29 3.22 9.49
C PRO A 99 -25.41 2.05 8.49
N GLU A 100 -26.63 1.58 8.23
CA GLU A 100 -26.91 0.49 7.30
C GLU A 100 -26.71 0.92 5.84
N GLU A 101 -27.18 2.12 5.47
CA GLU A 101 -26.95 2.70 4.14
C GLU A 101 -25.46 2.94 3.89
N TRP A 102 -24.74 3.44 4.90
CA TRP A 102 -23.29 3.64 4.83
C TRP A 102 -22.54 2.31 4.63
N ALA A 103 -22.90 1.28 5.40
CA ALA A 103 -22.31 -0.05 5.24
C ALA A 103 -22.58 -0.62 3.84
N THR A 104 -23.81 -0.43 3.33
CA THR A 104 -24.19 -0.86 1.98
C THR A 104 -23.41 -0.12 0.90
N PHE A 105 -23.26 1.20 1.04
CA PHE A 105 -22.46 2.01 0.13
C PHE A 105 -21.00 1.52 0.07
N LEU A 106 -20.36 1.33 1.22
CA LEU A 106 -18.99 0.80 1.29
C LEU A 106 -18.89 -0.60 0.70
N GLN A 107 -19.90 -1.45 0.91
CA GLN A 107 -19.96 -2.77 0.31
C GLN A 107 -20.01 -2.69 -1.22
N GLN A 108 -20.80 -1.77 -1.80
CA GLN A 108 -20.83 -1.59 -3.26
C GLN A 108 -19.46 -1.16 -3.81
N VAL A 109 -18.72 -0.32 -3.09
CA VAL A 109 -17.36 0.10 -3.48
C VAL A 109 -16.40 -1.09 -3.45
N VAL A 110 -16.33 -1.84 -2.34
CA VAL A 110 -15.35 -2.94 -2.19
C VAL A 110 -15.68 -4.08 -3.17
N VAL A 111 -16.94 -4.53 -3.20
CA VAL A 111 -17.36 -5.63 -4.06
C VAL A 111 -17.29 -5.22 -5.53
N GLY A 112 -17.68 -3.98 -5.87
CA GLY A 112 -17.58 -3.46 -7.23
C GLY A 112 -16.14 -3.45 -7.75
N PHE A 113 -15.18 -3.09 -6.90
CA PHE A 113 -13.77 -3.10 -7.26
C PHE A 113 -13.29 -4.52 -7.55
N GLU A 114 -13.54 -5.45 -6.62
CA GLU A 114 -13.11 -6.85 -6.76
C GLU A 114 -13.74 -7.54 -7.99
N ASP A 115 -15.04 -7.30 -8.21
CA ASP A 115 -15.80 -7.85 -9.34
C ASP A 115 -15.22 -7.37 -10.67
N GLU A 116 -15.01 -6.06 -10.83
CA GLU A 116 -14.52 -5.49 -12.08
C GLU A 116 -13.08 -5.91 -12.37
N LEU A 117 -12.23 -5.92 -11.34
CA LEU A 117 -10.84 -6.39 -11.48
C LEU A 117 -10.82 -7.85 -11.94
N ARG A 118 -11.59 -8.73 -11.27
CA ARG A 118 -11.68 -10.14 -11.64
C ARG A 118 -12.22 -10.31 -13.06
N ARG A 119 -13.25 -9.54 -13.44
CA ARG A 119 -13.85 -9.58 -14.78
C ARG A 119 -12.82 -9.23 -15.86
N MET A 120 -12.09 -8.12 -15.70
CA MET A 120 -11.08 -7.69 -16.67
C MET A 120 -9.93 -8.69 -16.83
N LEU A 121 -9.43 -9.23 -15.72
CA LEU A 121 -8.34 -10.20 -15.74
C LEU A 121 -8.74 -11.52 -16.41
N LEU A 122 -9.94 -12.05 -16.11
CA LEU A 122 -10.44 -13.27 -16.75
C LEU A 122 -10.71 -13.06 -18.25
N ALA A 123 -11.19 -11.87 -18.63
CA ALA A 123 -11.44 -11.50 -20.01
C ALA A 123 -10.17 -11.10 -20.79
N ARG A 124 -8.99 -11.04 -20.13
CA ARG A 124 -7.72 -10.58 -20.71
C ARG A 124 -7.85 -9.22 -21.43
N THR A 125 -8.69 -8.35 -20.88
CA THR A 125 -8.96 -7.03 -21.47
C THR A 125 -7.85 -6.07 -21.10
N ALA A 126 -7.30 -5.34 -22.06
CA ALA A 126 -6.32 -4.29 -21.76
C ALA A 126 -6.99 -3.15 -20.94
N PRO A 127 -6.28 -2.54 -19.97
CA PRO A 127 -6.85 -1.52 -19.10
C PRO A 127 -6.81 -0.10 -19.69
N PHE A 128 -6.63 0.03 -21.02
CA PHE A 128 -6.55 1.29 -21.77
C PHE A 128 -7.50 1.30 -22.96
#